data_AF-A0A0S4JNL7-F1
#
_entry.id   AF-A0A0S4JNL7-F1
#
_cell.length_a   1.000
_cell.length_b   1.000
_cell.length_c   1.000
_cell.angle_alpha   90.00
_cell.angle_beta   90.00
_cell.angle_gamma   90.00
#
_symmetry.space_group_name_H-M   'P 1'
#
loop_
_entity.id
_entity.type
_entity.pdbx_description
1 polymer ?
#
loop_
_entity_poly.entity_id
_entity_poly.type
_entity_poly.pdbx_seq_one_letter_code
_entity_poly.pdbx_strand_id
1 'polypeptide(L)'
;MNMRGALIVLLMAFVGITLPHAVIAAPQCTLFPNQNISQPNIAAPRFAASAQDCCRVCSETSGCVAAVYSNYYCSLKASLDGMFSAAGVQVLYAPSHTNPTPVPNETTTTTTTTTTTTTTAAPTTSVPTTTPVPTPPPEPWVIIREIDCEYSGHCNMSNDNTCSSSAYFNNSCLGKQKRICGTYHIHVDKYESDGCEGVIKSSSKENENTCTYINEEGSFGHYCDVQRPPTSGIDMYRSDCDYGCDAQNCNVNNLKTGVCQTNPFGWLTGSSVIGWSFPEYVLWIGYGSIDCSGPIAQAIPEPHGCFESGNDFINNIVGTQ
;
A
#
# COMPACT_ATOMS: atom_id res chain seq x y z
N MET A 1 -30.07 60.52 13.21
CA MET A 1 -30.06 59.74 14.46
C MET A 1 -28.81 58.87 14.44
N ASN A 2 -27.82 59.25 15.25
CA ASN A 2 -26.50 58.61 15.33
C ASN A 2 -26.56 57.46 16.35
N MET A 3 -26.29 56.23 15.94
CA MET A 3 -25.93 55.15 16.86
C MET A 3 -24.43 54.87 16.74
N ARG A 4 -23.68 55.27 17.77
CA ARG A 4 -22.30 54.86 18.01
C ARG A 4 -22.33 53.53 18.75
N GLY A 5 -22.01 52.43 18.07
CA GLY A 5 -21.75 51.14 18.70
C GLY A 5 -20.32 51.09 19.22
N ALA A 6 -20.15 50.91 20.53
CA ALA A 6 -18.86 50.73 21.17
C ALA A 6 -18.36 49.30 20.92
N LEU A 7 -17.23 49.18 20.22
CA LEU A 7 -16.52 47.92 20.01
C LEU A 7 -15.66 47.64 21.25
N ILE A 8 -16.06 46.69 22.08
CA ILE A 8 -15.28 46.19 23.21
C ILE A 8 -14.28 45.16 22.65
N VAL A 9 -13.01 45.54 22.56
CA VAL A 9 -11.90 44.64 22.23
C VAL A 9 -11.49 43.92 23.52
N LEU A 10 -11.93 42.67 23.67
CA LEU A 10 -11.53 41.80 24.76
C LEU A 10 -10.17 41.16 24.40
N LEU A 11 -9.09 41.71 24.96
CA LEU A 11 -7.76 41.09 24.90
C LEU A 11 -7.76 39.83 25.79
N MET A 12 -7.91 38.66 25.18
CA MET A 12 -7.64 37.37 25.83
C MET A 12 -6.13 37.12 25.83
N ALA A 13 -5.50 37.26 26.98
CA ALA A 13 -4.11 36.85 27.19
C ALA A 13 -4.05 35.31 27.23
N PHE A 14 -3.64 34.69 26.13
CA PHE A 14 -3.29 33.28 26.09
C PHE A 14 -1.98 33.06 26.85
N VAL A 15 -2.08 32.59 28.09
CA VAL A 15 -0.95 32.04 28.85
C VAL A 15 -0.61 30.70 28.21
N GLY A 16 0.47 30.64 27.45
CA GLY A 16 0.98 29.42 26.84
C GLY A 16 1.52 28.47 27.90
N ILE A 17 0.69 27.55 28.36
CA ILE A 17 1.11 26.42 29.19
C ILE A 17 1.72 25.37 28.23
N THR A 18 3.04 25.33 28.13
CA THR A 18 3.75 24.25 27.42
C THR A 18 3.74 23.01 28.31
N LEU A 19 2.82 22.08 28.05
CA LEU A 19 2.86 20.75 28.64
C LEU A 19 4.08 19.98 28.10
N PRO A 20 4.87 19.31 28.96
CA PRO A 20 5.95 18.45 28.49
C PRO A 20 5.33 17.27 27.73
N HIS A 21 5.51 17.23 26.41
CA HIS A 21 5.16 16.07 25.60
C HIS A 21 6.09 14.93 26.01
N ALA A 22 5.54 13.92 26.69
CA ALA A 22 6.24 12.67 26.89
C ALA A 22 6.51 12.06 25.52
N VAL A 23 7.78 11.96 25.14
CA VAL A 23 8.21 11.23 23.94
C VAL A 23 8.04 9.74 24.26
N ILE A 24 6.90 9.17 23.91
CA ILE A 24 6.67 7.73 24.02
C ILE A 24 7.58 7.07 22.97
N ALA A 25 8.57 6.30 23.43
CA ALA A 25 9.43 5.54 22.54
C ALA A 25 8.58 4.57 21.71
N ALA A 26 8.74 4.61 20.39
CA ALA A 26 8.00 3.73 19.49
C ALA A 26 8.32 2.25 19.81
N PRO A 27 7.32 1.34 19.78
CA PRO A 27 7.54 -0.07 20.05
C PRO A 27 8.59 -0.64 19.07
N GLN A 28 9.62 -1.26 19.63
CA GLN A 28 10.72 -1.86 18.87
C GLN A 28 10.36 -3.33 18.61
N CYS A 29 9.83 -3.65 17.42
CA CYS A 29 9.66 -5.05 17.02
C CYS A 29 10.91 -5.61 16.34
N THR A 30 11.18 -6.88 16.57
CA THR A 30 12.17 -7.62 15.77
C THR A 30 11.49 -8.23 14.55
N LEU A 31 12.00 -7.93 13.36
CA LEU A 31 11.48 -8.40 12.07
C LEU A 31 12.19 -9.67 11.61
N PHE A 32 11.43 -10.70 11.27
CA PHE A 32 11.92 -11.94 10.66
C PHE A 32 11.31 -12.09 9.26
N PRO A 33 12.06 -11.74 8.19
CA PRO A 33 11.56 -11.82 6.83
C PRO A 33 11.44 -13.27 6.36
N ASN A 34 10.47 -13.52 5.47
CA ASN A 34 10.15 -14.83 4.90
C ASN A 34 9.85 -15.91 5.94
N GLN A 35 9.23 -15.52 7.05
CA GLN A 35 8.78 -16.41 8.11
C GLN A 35 7.27 -16.21 8.33
N ASN A 36 6.59 -17.28 8.72
CA ASN A 36 5.20 -17.27 9.15
C ASN A 36 5.06 -18.09 10.43
N ILE A 37 3.94 -17.97 11.13
CA ILE A 37 3.61 -18.69 12.36
C ILE A 37 2.33 -19.49 12.14
N SER A 38 2.39 -20.80 12.35
CA SER A 38 1.25 -21.71 12.14
C SER A 38 0.15 -21.60 13.20
N GLN A 39 0.39 -20.89 14.30
CA GLN A 39 -0.61 -20.70 15.36
C GLN A 39 -1.87 -19.99 14.83
N PRO A 40 -3.05 -20.28 15.40
CA PRO A 40 -4.26 -19.52 15.10
C PRO A 40 -4.09 -18.03 15.41
N ASN A 41 -4.87 -17.21 14.71
CA ASN A 41 -4.93 -15.79 15.03
C ASN A 41 -5.76 -15.57 16.31
N ILE A 42 -5.31 -14.68 17.20
CA ILE A 42 -6.06 -14.34 18.43
C ILE A 42 -7.25 -13.42 18.17
N ALA A 43 -7.27 -12.80 16.99
CA ALA A 43 -8.34 -11.99 16.46
C ALA A 43 -8.35 -12.12 14.94
N ALA A 44 -9.40 -11.64 14.28
CA ALA A 44 -9.38 -11.51 12.82
C ALA A 44 -8.15 -10.68 12.38
N PRO A 45 -7.48 -11.05 11.27
CA PRO A 45 -6.40 -10.24 10.71
C PRO A 45 -6.84 -8.79 10.51
N ARG A 46 -5.98 -7.85 10.88
CA ARG A 46 -6.28 -6.41 10.79
C ARG A 46 -5.44 -5.79 9.69
N PHE A 47 -5.99 -4.85 8.92
CA PHE A 47 -5.15 -4.10 8.01
C PHE A 47 -4.01 -3.39 8.77
N ALA A 48 -2.83 -3.44 8.20
CA ALA A 48 -1.66 -2.69 8.60
C ALA A 48 -1.01 -2.19 7.31
N ALA A 49 -0.80 -0.88 7.21
CA ALA A 49 -0.22 -0.34 5.99
C ALA A 49 1.27 -0.68 5.82
N SER A 50 1.91 -1.06 6.92
CA SER A 50 3.29 -1.49 6.97
C SER A 50 3.49 -2.58 8.03
N ALA A 51 4.62 -3.27 7.95
CA ALA A 51 5.05 -4.17 9.03
C ALA A 51 5.13 -3.42 10.37
N GLN A 52 5.61 -2.16 10.38
CA GLN A 52 5.69 -1.35 11.59
C GLN A 52 4.31 -1.02 12.18
N ASP A 53 3.29 -0.81 11.35
CA ASP A 53 1.92 -0.68 11.82
C ASP A 53 1.41 -1.98 12.43
N CYS A 54 1.74 -3.11 11.82
CA CYS A 54 1.40 -4.42 12.35
C CYS A 54 2.07 -4.68 13.71
N CYS A 55 3.33 -4.27 13.88
CA CYS A 55 4.02 -4.26 15.16
C CYS A 55 3.24 -3.47 16.22
N ARG A 56 2.87 -2.23 15.89
CA ARG A 56 2.12 -1.36 16.80
C ARG A 56 0.79 -1.98 17.21
N VAL A 57 0.01 -2.46 16.24
CA VAL A 57 -1.28 -3.14 16.48
C VAL A 57 -1.11 -4.33 17.42
N CYS A 58 -0.05 -5.13 17.24
CA CYS A 58 0.24 -6.23 18.16
C CYS A 58 0.63 -5.73 19.55
N SER A 59 1.50 -4.73 19.65
CA SER A 59 1.92 -4.16 20.94
C SER A 59 0.76 -3.53 21.73
N GLU A 60 -0.29 -3.08 21.06
CA GLU A 60 -1.49 -2.50 21.68
C GLU A 60 -2.56 -3.57 21.99
N THR A 61 -2.43 -4.78 21.44
CA THR A 61 -3.42 -5.85 21.60
C THR A 61 -3.04 -6.80 22.73
N SER A 62 -3.88 -6.86 23.76
CA SER A 62 -3.69 -7.79 24.88
C SER A 62 -3.60 -9.24 24.40
N GLY A 63 -2.57 -9.95 24.85
CA GLY A 63 -2.32 -11.34 24.47
C GLY A 63 -1.60 -11.53 23.12
N CYS A 64 -1.28 -10.46 22.38
CA CYS A 64 -0.43 -10.55 21.20
C CYS A 64 1.05 -10.66 21.61
N VAL A 65 1.72 -11.72 21.16
CA VAL A 65 3.15 -11.96 21.37
C VAL A 65 3.93 -11.74 20.08
N ALA A 66 3.31 -12.06 18.95
CA ALA A 66 3.88 -11.86 17.64
C ALA A 66 2.79 -11.48 16.65
N ALA A 67 3.17 -10.85 15.56
CA ALA A 67 2.30 -10.55 14.46
C ALA A 67 2.90 -11.09 13.17
N VAL A 68 2.05 -11.55 12.27
CA VAL A 68 2.46 -11.92 10.93
C VAL A 68 1.91 -10.85 10.00
N TYR A 69 2.80 -10.05 9.43
CA TYR A 69 2.48 -9.08 8.41
C TYR A 69 2.60 -9.72 7.03
N SER A 70 1.49 -9.73 6.30
CA SER A 70 1.42 -10.21 4.92
C SER A 70 0.23 -9.58 4.24
N ASN A 71 0.39 -9.14 3.00
CA ASN A 71 -0.68 -8.64 2.15
C ASN A 71 -1.43 -7.46 2.78
N TYR A 72 -0.71 -6.55 3.44
CA TYR A 72 -1.29 -5.50 4.29
C TYR A 72 -2.17 -5.97 5.44
N TYR A 73 -2.15 -7.25 5.79
CA TYR A 73 -2.84 -7.75 6.97
C TYR A 73 -1.85 -8.15 8.06
N CYS A 74 -2.25 -7.82 9.26
CA CYS A 74 -1.60 -8.12 10.51
C CYS A 74 -2.36 -9.25 11.20
N SER A 75 -1.84 -10.46 11.06
CA SER A 75 -2.34 -11.65 11.73
C SER A 75 -1.70 -11.75 13.12
N LEU A 76 -2.46 -11.38 14.15
CA LEU A 76 -2.00 -11.34 15.53
C LEU A 76 -1.93 -12.76 16.13
N LYS A 77 -0.80 -13.11 16.75
CA LYS A 77 -0.53 -14.44 17.31
C LYS A 77 -0.25 -14.35 18.82
N ALA A 78 -0.73 -15.34 19.58
CA ALA A 78 -0.45 -15.47 21.00
C ALA A 78 0.92 -16.12 21.32
N SER A 79 1.63 -16.65 20.32
CA SER A 79 2.92 -17.30 20.49
C SER A 79 3.75 -17.20 19.20
N LEU A 80 5.07 -17.37 19.32
CA LEU A 80 6.03 -17.58 18.22
C LEU A 80 6.15 -19.06 17.81
N ASP A 81 5.50 -19.99 18.52
CA ASP A 81 5.65 -21.44 18.25
C ASP A 81 5.17 -21.83 16.84
N GLY A 82 5.88 -22.76 16.21
CA GLY A 82 5.55 -23.20 14.85
C GLY A 82 5.90 -22.15 13.80
N MET A 83 7.00 -21.42 13.98
CA MET A 83 7.61 -20.63 12.92
C MET A 83 8.11 -21.54 11.78
N PHE A 84 7.81 -21.16 10.55
CA PHE A 84 8.26 -21.85 9.34
C PHE A 84 8.53 -20.85 8.21
N SER A 85 9.40 -21.25 7.26
CA SER A 85 9.74 -20.41 6.11
C SER A 85 8.56 -20.26 5.15
N ALA A 86 8.19 -19.03 4.84
CA ALA A 86 7.14 -18.68 3.89
C ALA A 86 7.52 -17.38 3.17
N ALA A 87 7.68 -17.43 1.85
CA ALA A 87 8.10 -16.27 1.07
C ALA A 87 7.02 -15.17 1.07
N GLY A 88 7.44 -13.90 1.17
CA GLY A 88 6.54 -12.74 1.12
C GLY A 88 5.82 -12.41 2.43
N VAL A 89 6.12 -13.14 3.51
CA VAL A 89 5.55 -12.95 4.84
C VAL A 89 6.60 -12.40 5.80
N GLN A 90 6.23 -11.53 6.74
CA GLN A 90 7.13 -10.99 7.76
C GLN A 90 6.57 -11.26 9.15
N VAL A 91 7.30 -11.98 9.99
CA VAL A 91 6.98 -12.09 11.42
C VAL A 91 7.56 -10.88 12.15
N LEU A 92 6.74 -10.27 13.00
CA LEU A 92 7.11 -9.22 13.92
C LEU A 92 6.97 -9.73 15.34
N TYR A 93 8.08 -9.78 16.04
CA TYR A 93 8.07 -10.04 17.46
C TYR A 93 7.93 -8.72 18.21
N ALA A 94 6.77 -8.50 18.84
CA ALA A 94 6.60 -7.41 19.78
C ALA A 94 7.17 -7.88 21.12
N PRO A 95 8.21 -7.24 21.67
CA PRO A 95 8.64 -7.55 23.03
C PRO A 95 7.41 -7.38 23.92
N SER A 96 6.94 -8.51 24.45
CA SER A 96 5.73 -8.61 25.25
C SER A 96 5.71 -7.49 26.30
N HIS A 97 4.52 -6.97 26.61
CA HIS A 97 4.29 -6.14 27.81
C HIS A 97 4.84 -6.90 29.02
N THR A 98 6.10 -6.66 29.37
CA THR A 98 6.70 -7.24 30.55
C THR A 98 6.03 -6.56 31.73
N ASN A 99 5.13 -7.26 32.41
CA ASN A 99 4.97 -7.01 33.84
C ASN A 99 6.38 -7.20 34.45
N PRO A 100 6.96 -6.17 35.10
CA PRO A 100 8.39 -6.12 35.36
C PRO A 100 8.80 -7.26 36.29
N THR A 101 9.58 -8.19 35.77
CA THR A 101 10.42 -9.07 36.59
C THR A 101 11.83 -9.01 35.99
N PRO A 102 12.86 -8.66 36.78
CA PRO A 102 14.22 -8.54 36.28
C PRO A 102 14.80 -9.93 36.08
N VAL A 103 15.67 -10.13 35.08
CA VAL A 103 16.83 -11.06 35.09
C VAL A 103 17.57 -11.01 33.72
N PRO A 104 18.88 -11.33 33.68
CA PRO A 104 19.87 -10.64 32.87
C PRO A 104 20.36 -11.36 31.60
N ASN A 105 20.78 -10.51 30.66
CA ASN A 105 21.87 -10.55 29.69
C ASN A 105 22.51 -11.92 29.32
N GLU A 106 22.33 -12.33 28.06
CA GLU A 106 23.20 -13.33 27.43
C GLU A 106 23.39 -13.09 25.92
N THR A 107 24.51 -13.59 25.43
CA THR A 107 25.35 -13.07 24.33
C THR A 107 25.04 -13.68 22.96
N THR A 108 24.97 -12.85 21.91
CA THR A 108 24.70 -13.25 20.52
C THR A 108 25.97 -13.61 19.74
N THR A 109 25.97 -14.76 19.04
CA THR A 109 27.01 -15.18 18.09
C THR A 109 26.51 -15.05 16.65
N THR A 110 27.33 -14.48 15.76
CA THR A 110 27.01 -14.19 14.34
C THR A 110 27.63 -15.24 13.41
N THR A 111 26.92 -15.66 12.36
CA THR A 111 27.45 -16.56 11.30
C THR A 111 27.18 -15.95 9.92
N THR A 112 28.19 -16.03 9.03
CA THR A 112 28.25 -15.39 7.71
C THR A 112 28.09 -16.43 6.60
N THR A 113 27.32 -16.11 5.54
CA THR A 113 27.08 -16.99 4.38
C THR A 113 27.64 -16.37 3.10
N THR A 114 28.32 -17.18 2.27
CA THR A 114 28.99 -16.82 1.01
C THR A 114 28.18 -17.29 -0.21
N THR A 115 28.05 -16.45 -1.25
CA THR A 115 27.34 -16.74 -2.51
C THR A 115 28.31 -16.76 -3.70
N THR A 116 28.18 -17.74 -4.59
CA THR A 116 28.99 -17.89 -5.82
C THR A 116 28.10 -17.69 -7.06
N THR A 117 28.56 -16.89 -8.03
CA THR A 117 27.91 -16.64 -9.32
C THR A 117 28.57 -17.46 -10.44
N THR A 118 27.79 -17.87 -11.44
CA THR A 118 28.32 -18.45 -12.69
C THR A 118 27.50 -17.94 -13.88
N THR A 119 28.20 -17.37 -14.86
CA THR A 119 27.68 -16.77 -16.09
C THR A 119 27.98 -17.71 -17.27
N THR A 120 27.03 -17.89 -18.19
CA THR A 120 27.29 -18.50 -19.51
C THR A 120 26.36 -17.87 -20.54
N ALA A 121 26.91 -17.53 -21.72
CA ALA A 121 26.25 -16.74 -22.75
C ALA A 121 25.88 -17.56 -24.02
N ALA A 122 24.73 -17.17 -24.60
CA ALA A 122 24.25 -17.12 -26.00
C ALA A 122 24.34 -18.34 -26.94
N PRO A 123 23.29 -18.53 -27.77
CA PRO A 123 23.43 -18.13 -29.18
C PRO A 123 22.22 -17.37 -29.77
N THR A 124 22.51 -16.54 -30.78
CA THR A 124 21.62 -15.62 -31.49
C THR A 124 20.88 -16.28 -32.65
N THR A 125 19.56 -16.04 -32.75
CA THR A 125 18.72 -16.35 -33.93
C THR A 125 17.96 -15.09 -34.36
N SER A 126 17.75 -14.93 -35.67
CA SER A 126 17.25 -13.74 -36.36
C SER A 126 15.84 -13.28 -35.96
N VAL A 127 15.69 -11.96 -35.80
CA VAL A 127 14.56 -11.25 -35.18
C VAL A 127 13.47 -10.88 -36.20
N PRO A 128 12.19 -11.24 -35.98
CA PRO A 128 11.05 -10.58 -36.62
C PRO A 128 10.82 -9.20 -35.97
N THR A 129 10.45 -8.19 -36.77
CA THR A 129 10.21 -6.82 -36.30
C THR A 129 9.08 -6.77 -35.27
N THR A 130 9.44 -6.87 -34.00
CA THR A 130 8.56 -6.66 -32.85
C THR A 130 8.42 -5.18 -32.57
N THR A 131 7.19 -4.72 -32.41
CA THR A 131 6.85 -3.45 -31.75
C THR A 131 7.73 -3.28 -30.50
N PRO A 132 8.34 -2.10 -30.27
CA PRO A 132 9.21 -1.89 -29.13
C PRO A 132 8.46 -2.26 -27.85
N VAL A 133 8.90 -3.31 -27.18
CA VAL A 133 8.43 -3.66 -25.85
C VAL A 133 8.79 -2.47 -24.96
N PRO A 134 7.83 -1.86 -24.24
CA PRO A 134 8.13 -0.75 -23.35
C PRO A 134 9.25 -1.15 -22.40
N THR A 135 10.35 -0.39 -22.41
CA THR A 135 11.48 -0.62 -21.51
C THR A 135 10.96 -0.50 -20.08
N PRO A 136 11.05 -1.57 -19.26
CA PRO A 136 10.54 -1.52 -17.90
C PRO A 136 11.26 -0.42 -17.12
N PRO A 137 10.55 0.34 -16.27
CA PRO A 137 11.17 1.37 -15.45
C PRO A 137 12.27 0.76 -14.56
N PRO A 138 13.35 1.52 -14.31
CA PRO A 138 14.51 1.03 -13.55
C PRO A 138 14.10 0.60 -12.13
N GLU A 139 14.62 -0.55 -11.70
CA GLU A 139 14.35 -1.14 -10.38
C GLU A 139 14.94 -0.29 -9.23
N PRO A 140 14.32 -0.28 -8.03
CA PRO A 140 13.03 -0.87 -7.66
C PRO A 140 11.83 0.00 -8.07
N TRP A 141 10.63 -0.60 -8.15
CA TRP A 141 9.41 0.14 -8.37
C TRP A 141 8.99 0.80 -7.07
N VAL A 142 8.74 2.12 -7.10
CA VAL A 142 8.18 2.83 -5.95
C VAL A 142 6.77 3.26 -6.33
N ILE A 143 5.79 2.68 -5.64
CA ILE A 143 4.37 2.91 -5.85
C ILE A 143 3.85 3.72 -4.67
N ILE A 144 3.19 4.82 -4.96
CA ILE A 144 2.53 5.67 -3.98
C ILE A 144 1.06 5.29 -3.98
N ARG A 145 0.57 4.65 -2.93
CA ARG A 145 -0.87 4.43 -2.76
C ARG A 145 -1.48 5.58 -1.98
N GLU A 146 -2.65 6.01 -2.43
CA GLU A 146 -3.52 6.95 -1.75
C GLU A 146 -4.80 6.20 -1.41
N ILE A 147 -5.22 6.25 -0.15
CA ILE A 147 -6.45 5.65 0.34
C ILE A 147 -7.30 6.79 0.90
N ASP A 148 -8.54 6.87 0.45
CA ASP A 148 -9.54 7.84 0.88
C ASP A 148 -10.75 7.09 1.40
N CYS A 149 -11.15 7.33 2.65
CA CYS A 149 -12.27 6.65 3.32
C CYS A 149 -13.20 7.67 3.96
N GLU A 150 -14.52 7.47 3.85
CA GLU A 150 -15.49 8.41 4.44
C GLU A 150 -15.53 8.32 5.98
N TYR A 151 -15.44 7.11 6.53
CA TYR A 151 -15.72 6.86 7.96
C TYR A 151 -14.53 6.31 8.76
N SER A 152 -13.51 5.78 8.09
CA SER A 152 -12.40 5.08 8.74
C SER A 152 -11.25 6.00 9.11
N GLY A 153 -11.13 6.34 10.40
CA GLY A 153 -9.95 7.05 10.95
C GLY A 153 -8.62 6.28 10.82
N HIS A 154 -8.61 5.12 10.16
CA HIS A 154 -7.44 4.27 9.95
C HIS A 154 -7.18 3.94 8.47
N CYS A 155 -7.96 4.49 7.53
CA CYS A 155 -7.74 4.32 6.09
C CYS A 155 -7.69 2.83 5.70
N ASN A 156 -8.66 2.06 6.18
CA ASN A 156 -8.69 0.60 6.10
C ASN A 156 -9.89 0.13 5.26
N MET A 157 -9.62 -0.32 4.03
CA MET A 157 -10.63 -0.82 3.09
C MET A 157 -11.39 -2.05 3.57
N SER A 158 -10.81 -2.87 4.46
CA SER A 158 -11.46 -4.08 4.97
C SER A 158 -12.52 -3.80 6.03
N ASN A 159 -12.41 -2.66 6.71
CA ASN A 159 -13.33 -2.26 7.77
C ASN A 159 -14.31 -1.17 7.34
N ASP A 160 -14.05 -0.55 6.20
CA ASP A 160 -14.82 0.55 5.67
C ASP A 160 -14.89 0.41 4.15
N ASN A 161 -16.04 -0.07 3.69
CA ASN A 161 -16.33 -0.26 2.28
C ASN A 161 -16.53 1.06 1.51
N THR A 162 -16.50 2.21 2.19
CA THR A 162 -16.43 3.53 1.54
C THR A 162 -15.02 3.88 1.09
N CYS A 163 -14.00 3.14 1.56
CA CYS A 163 -12.64 3.39 1.17
C CYS A 163 -12.42 3.15 -0.33
N SER A 164 -11.90 4.15 -1.01
CA SER A 164 -11.35 4.06 -2.36
C SER A 164 -9.82 4.10 -2.30
N SER A 165 -9.16 3.53 -3.30
CA SER A 165 -7.71 3.65 -3.41
C SER A 165 -7.29 4.02 -4.82
N SER A 166 -6.22 4.81 -4.90
CA SER A 166 -5.55 5.17 -6.13
C SER A 166 -4.05 4.92 -5.97
N ALA A 167 -3.36 4.75 -7.10
CA ALA A 167 -1.92 4.56 -7.12
C ALA A 167 -1.26 5.58 -8.05
N TYR A 168 -0.06 5.99 -7.65
CA TYR A 168 0.82 6.83 -8.43
C TYR A 168 2.18 6.14 -8.52
N PHE A 169 2.87 6.30 -9.65
CA PHE A 169 4.24 5.86 -9.76
C PHE A 169 5.15 6.97 -9.27
N ASN A 170 6.16 6.63 -8.48
CA ASN A 170 7.09 7.60 -7.96
C ASN A 170 7.72 8.41 -9.09
N ASN A 171 7.72 9.73 -8.93
CA ASN A 171 8.22 10.66 -9.94
C ASN A 171 7.52 10.52 -11.31
N SER A 172 6.28 10.05 -11.33
CA SER A 172 5.43 10.00 -12.52
C SER A 172 4.24 10.93 -12.37
N CYS A 173 3.69 11.31 -13.51
CA CYS A 173 2.61 12.29 -13.59
C CYS A 173 1.27 11.61 -13.80
N LEU A 174 0.30 11.99 -12.97
CA LEU A 174 -1.11 11.66 -13.16
C LEU A 174 -1.88 12.98 -13.27
N GLY A 175 -2.40 13.25 -14.47
CA GLY A 175 -2.93 14.57 -14.83
C GLY A 175 -1.88 15.66 -14.60
N LYS A 176 -2.16 16.62 -13.71
CA LYS A 176 -1.27 17.75 -13.38
C LYS A 176 -0.43 17.54 -12.12
N GLN A 177 -0.50 16.36 -11.49
CA GLN A 177 0.17 16.11 -10.22
C GLN A 177 1.32 15.13 -10.41
N LYS A 178 2.48 15.48 -9.88
CA LYS A 178 3.62 14.58 -9.72
C LYS A 178 3.80 14.30 -8.24
N ARG A 179 3.81 13.03 -7.86
CA ARG A 179 4.09 12.61 -6.49
C ARG A 179 5.47 11.94 -6.40
N ILE A 180 6.24 12.32 -5.38
CA ILE A 180 7.59 11.79 -5.14
C ILE A 180 7.68 11.31 -3.69
N CYS A 181 8.02 10.05 -3.49
CA CYS A 181 8.34 9.51 -2.18
C CYS A 181 9.61 10.14 -1.63
N GLY A 182 9.51 10.81 -0.49
CA GLY A 182 10.62 11.24 0.35
C GLY A 182 10.94 10.22 1.43
N THR A 183 11.65 10.65 2.47
CA THR A 183 12.00 9.79 3.63
C THR A 183 10.87 9.70 4.67
N TYR A 184 10.04 10.74 4.76
CA TYR A 184 8.96 10.86 5.77
C TYR A 184 7.70 11.51 5.21
N HIS A 185 7.73 11.93 3.95
CA HIS A 185 6.68 12.69 3.33
C HIS A 185 6.67 12.43 1.83
N ILE A 186 5.49 12.55 1.25
CA ILE A 186 5.30 12.52 -0.19
C ILE A 186 5.26 13.97 -0.66
N HIS A 187 6.18 14.32 -1.53
CA HIS A 187 6.18 15.60 -2.20
C HIS A 187 5.14 15.57 -3.32
N VAL A 188 4.23 16.53 -3.32
CA VAL A 188 3.21 16.67 -4.36
C VAL A 188 3.43 17.99 -5.07
N ASP A 189 3.88 17.92 -6.31
CA ASP A 189 4.01 19.08 -7.19
C ASP A 189 2.81 19.13 -8.14
N LYS A 190 2.11 20.27 -8.16
CA LYS A 190 1.02 20.53 -9.10
C LYS A 190 1.51 21.47 -10.21
N TYR A 191 1.31 21.06 -11.45
CA TYR A 191 1.75 21.78 -12.65
C TYR A 191 0.60 22.53 -13.31
N GLU A 192 0.95 23.40 -14.26
CA GLU A 192 -0.02 24.16 -15.05
C GLU A 192 -0.83 23.28 -16.01
N SER A 193 -0.15 22.30 -16.61
CA SER A 193 -0.67 21.44 -17.67
C SER A 193 -0.60 19.97 -17.27
N ASP A 194 -1.38 19.15 -17.98
CA ASP A 194 -1.33 17.70 -17.82
C ASP A 194 0.03 17.14 -18.27
N GLY A 195 0.40 15.96 -17.77
CA GLY A 195 1.73 15.39 -17.98
C GLY A 195 2.85 16.09 -17.20
N CYS A 196 2.49 16.95 -16.24
CA CYS A 196 3.40 17.80 -15.48
C CYS A 196 4.32 18.68 -16.33
N GLU A 197 3.80 19.19 -17.44
CA GLU A 197 4.51 20.15 -18.25
C GLU A 197 4.38 21.57 -17.67
N GLY A 198 5.39 22.41 -17.94
CA GLY A 198 5.40 23.82 -17.55
C GLY A 198 5.90 24.07 -16.12
N VAL A 199 5.43 25.17 -15.52
CA VAL A 199 5.87 25.61 -14.19
C VAL A 199 5.06 24.93 -13.08
N ILE A 200 5.71 24.62 -11.97
CA ILE A 200 5.05 24.17 -10.73
C ILE A 200 4.21 25.33 -10.19
N LYS A 201 2.89 25.13 -10.13
CA LYS A 201 1.92 26.10 -9.56
C LYS A 201 1.89 26.04 -8.04
N SER A 202 2.02 24.84 -7.47
CA SER A 202 2.07 24.64 -6.02
C SER A 202 2.87 23.38 -5.69
N SER A 203 3.50 23.36 -4.53
CA SER A 203 4.19 22.18 -3.98
C SER A 203 3.74 22.01 -2.52
N SER A 204 3.38 20.78 -2.15
CA SER A 204 2.97 20.40 -0.79
C SER A 204 3.73 19.15 -0.33
N LYS A 205 3.61 18.88 0.98
CA LYS A 205 4.12 17.66 1.60
C LYS A 205 2.97 16.98 2.31
N GLU A 206 2.76 15.71 1.98
CA GLU A 206 1.79 14.84 2.63
C GLU A 206 2.55 13.88 3.55
N ASN A 207 2.00 13.58 4.72
CA ASN A 207 2.65 12.64 5.63
C ASN A 207 2.56 11.24 5.06
N GLU A 208 3.68 10.55 4.99
CA GLU A 208 3.71 9.14 4.59
C GLU A 208 3.26 8.26 5.76
N ASN A 209 2.60 7.13 5.46
CA ASN A 209 2.18 6.11 6.42
C ASN A 209 1.28 6.65 7.55
N THR A 210 0.57 7.75 7.28
CA THR A 210 -0.32 8.40 8.25
C THR A 210 -1.70 8.55 7.64
N CYS A 211 -2.70 7.97 8.31
CA CYS A 211 -4.10 8.25 8.00
C CYS A 211 -4.53 9.52 8.74
N THR A 212 -4.90 10.55 7.99
CA THR A 212 -5.26 11.87 8.51
C THR A 212 -6.74 12.13 8.24
N TYR A 213 -7.50 12.42 9.29
CA TYR A 213 -8.88 12.87 9.15
C TYR A 213 -8.92 14.35 8.77
N ILE A 214 -9.54 14.68 7.65
CA ILE A 214 -9.82 16.03 7.19
C ILE A 214 -11.32 16.25 7.34
N ASN A 215 -11.69 17.26 8.13
CA ASN A 215 -13.10 17.58 8.39
C ASN A 215 -13.87 17.71 7.07
N GLU A 216 -15.02 17.02 6.96
CA GLU A 216 -15.92 16.99 5.80
C GLU A 216 -15.43 16.23 4.56
N GLU A 217 -14.13 15.91 4.46
CA GLU A 217 -13.58 15.16 3.33
C GLU A 217 -13.36 13.68 3.64
N GLY A 218 -13.25 13.30 4.92
CA GLY A 218 -13.02 11.91 5.35
C GLY A 218 -11.59 11.69 5.85
N SER A 219 -11.10 10.47 5.72
CA SER A 219 -9.78 10.04 6.17
C SER A 219 -8.88 9.68 5.00
N PHE A 220 -7.72 10.33 4.93
CA PHE A 220 -6.79 10.21 3.82
C PHE A 220 -5.45 9.64 4.29
N GLY A 221 -4.96 8.63 3.59
CA GLY A 221 -3.69 7.99 3.89
C GLY A 221 -2.84 7.83 2.64
N HIS A 222 -1.56 8.13 2.74
CA HIS A 222 -0.61 7.92 1.66
C HIS A 222 0.53 7.00 2.07
N TYR A 223 0.94 6.11 1.17
CA TYR A 223 1.91 5.04 1.46
C TYR A 223 2.91 4.91 0.31
N CYS A 224 4.20 4.89 0.63
CA CYS A 224 5.27 4.64 -0.34
C CYS A 224 5.70 3.17 -0.29
N ASP A 225 5.18 2.37 -1.21
CA ASP A 225 5.57 0.97 -1.33
C ASP A 225 6.79 0.83 -2.24
N VAL A 226 7.91 0.37 -1.67
CA VAL A 226 9.07 -0.05 -2.46
C VAL A 226 8.89 -1.52 -2.83
N GLN A 227 8.46 -1.76 -4.06
CA GLN A 227 8.14 -3.10 -4.56
C GLN A 227 9.24 -3.63 -5.46
N ARG A 228 9.44 -4.95 -5.40
CA ARG A 228 10.22 -5.64 -6.43
C ARG A 228 9.41 -5.65 -7.73
N PRO A 229 10.09 -5.66 -8.89
CA PRO A 229 9.41 -5.80 -10.16
C PRO A 229 8.52 -7.06 -10.15
N PRO A 230 7.25 -6.92 -10.52
CA PRO A 230 6.34 -8.04 -10.61
C PRO A 230 6.72 -8.93 -11.80
N THR A 231 6.51 -10.24 -11.67
CA THR A 231 6.73 -11.18 -12.78
C THR A 231 5.68 -10.95 -13.87
N SER A 232 6.11 -10.87 -15.13
CA SER A 232 5.21 -10.73 -16.30
C SER A 232 4.75 -12.10 -16.84
N GLY A 233 3.60 -12.13 -17.52
CA GLY A 233 3.06 -13.29 -18.22
C GLY A 233 2.19 -14.23 -17.39
N ILE A 234 1.99 -13.93 -16.10
CA ILE A 234 1.15 -14.71 -15.18
C ILE A 234 -0.31 -14.35 -15.41
N ASP A 235 -1.19 -15.35 -15.48
CA ASP A 235 -2.62 -15.13 -15.57
C ASP A 235 -3.16 -14.43 -14.31
N MET A 236 -4.03 -13.46 -14.50
CA MET A 236 -4.73 -12.71 -13.47
C MET A 236 -6.22 -12.75 -13.77
N TYR A 237 -7.02 -12.99 -12.74
CA TYR A 237 -8.47 -13.01 -12.84
C TYR A 237 -9.04 -11.99 -11.89
N ARG A 238 -9.88 -11.11 -12.41
CA ARG A 238 -10.72 -10.21 -11.62
C ARG A 238 -12.17 -10.61 -11.81
N SER A 239 -12.80 -11.08 -10.75
CA SER A 239 -14.23 -11.39 -10.72
C SER A 239 -14.97 -10.27 -10.02
N ASP A 240 -16.17 -9.96 -10.51
CA ASP A 240 -17.09 -8.97 -9.96
C ASP A 240 -18.45 -9.66 -9.73
N CYS A 241 -18.91 -9.73 -8.49
CA CYS A 241 -20.00 -10.61 -8.06
C CYS A 241 -20.98 -9.90 -7.12
N ASP A 242 -22.29 -10.01 -7.36
CA ASP A 242 -23.31 -9.35 -6.54
C ASP A 242 -23.44 -9.89 -5.09
N TYR A 243 -23.12 -11.17 -4.85
CA TYR A 243 -23.47 -11.89 -3.61
C TYR A 243 -22.33 -12.73 -3.05
N GLY A 244 -21.13 -12.16 -3.01
CA GLY A 244 -19.92 -12.85 -2.57
C GLY A 244 -19.13 -13.47 -3.73
N CYS A 245 -17.85 -13.72 -3.47
CA CYS A 245 -16.92 -14.19 -4.50
C CYS A 245 -17.13 -15.65 -4.94
N ASP A 246 -17.96 -16.41 -4.20
CA ASP A 246 -18.36 -17.77 -4.55
C ASP A 246 -19.70 -17.81 -5.33
N ALA A 247 -20.25 -16.63 -5.69
CA ALA A 247 -21.50 -16.56 -6.43
C ALA A 247 -21.33 -17.13 -7.85
N GLN A 248 -22.39 -17.77 -8.37
CA GLN A 248 -22.36 -18.38 -9.71
C GLN A 248 -22.40 -17.34 -10.85
N ASN A 249 -22.77 -16.10 -10.56
CA ASN A 249 -23.01 -15.05 -11.56
C ASN A 249 -21.94 -13.95 -11.53
N CYS A 250 -20.68 -14.34 -11.40
CA CYS A 250 -19.58 -13.37 -11.44
C CYS A 250 -19.21 -12.99 -12.88
N ASN A 251 -19.01 -11.71 -13.13
CA ASN A 251 -18.34 -11.25 -14.35
C ASN A 251 -16.82 -11.42 -14.16
N VAL A 252 -16.22 -12.35 -14.90
CA VAL A 252 -14.79 -12.67 -14.78
C VAL A 252 -14.01 -12.14 -15.97
N ASN A 253 -13.04 -11.27 -15.68
CA ASN A 253 -12.07 -10.79 -16.66
C ASN A 253 -10.71 -11.45 -16.42
N ASN A 254 -10.03 -11.85 -17.49
CA ASN A 254 -8.69 -12.42 -17.45
C ASN A 254 -7.70 -11.53 -18.17
N LEU A 255 -6.55 -11.27 -17.54
CA LEU A 255 -5.41 -10.58 -18.12
C LEU A 255 -4.12 -11.33 -17.82
N LYS A 256 -3.03 -10.98 -18.49
CA LYS A 256 -1.69 -11.43 -18.14
C LYS A 256 -0.87 -10.29 -17.55
N THR A 257 -0.13 -10.55 -16.47
CA THR A 257 0.72 -9.53 -15.83
C THR A 257 1.68 -8.89 -16.84
N GLY A 258 1.74 -7.56 -16.87
CA GLY A 258 2.64 -6.82 -17.75
C GLY A 258 2.32 -6.89 -19.24
N VAL A 259 1.19 -7.45 -19.63
CA VAL A 259 0.74 -7.48 -21.02
C VAL A 259 -0.33 -6.41 -21.23
N CYS A 260 -0.07 -5.49 -22.16
CA CYS A 260 -1.06 -4.51 -22.57
C CYS A 260 -2.21 -5.18 -23.32
N GLN A 261 -3.44 -4.87 -22.91
CA GLN A 261 -4.66 -5.40 -23.52
C GLN A 261 -5.73 -4.31 -23.63
N THR A 262 -6.73 -4.51 -24.49
CA THR A 262 -7.92 -3.66 -24.51
C THR A 262 -8.56 -3.67 -23.14
N ASN A 263 -8.91 -2.49 -22.61
CA ASN A 263 -9.48 -2.35 -21.29
C ASN A 263 -10.86 -3.04 -21.24
N PRO A 264 -11.02 -4.17 -20.52
CA PRO A 264 -12.30 -4.84 -20.40
C PRO A 264 -13.13 -4.28 -19.23
N PHE A 265 -12.55 -3.38 -18.43
CA PHE A 265 -13.13 -2.88 -17.20
C PHE A 265 -13.94 -1.61 -17.48
N GLY A 266 -15.25 -1.67 -17.24
CA GLY A 266 -16.12 -0.49 -17.36
C GLY A 266 -15.85 0.61 -16.32
N TRP A 267 -15.17 0.27 -15.22
CA TRP A 267 -14.85 1.19 -14.12
C TRP A 267 -13.47 1.83 -14.23
N LEU A 268 -12.54 1.25 -14.97
CA LEU A 268 -11.18 1.78 -15.14
C LEU A 268 -11.14 2.71 -16.35
N THR A 269 -10.60 3.91 -16.18
CA THR A 269 -10.50 4.90 -17.25
C THR A 269 -9.38 4.51 -18.23
N GLY A 270 -9.67 4.50 -19.53
CA GLY A 270 -8.68 4.27 -20.58
C GLY A 270 -9.16 3.27 -21.65
N SER A 271 -8.48 3.26 -22.79
CA SER A 271 -8.74 2.33 -23.90
C SER A 271 -7.99 1.00 -23.75
N SER A 272 -6.86 1.01 -23.03
CA SER A 272 -6.06 -0.18 -22.73
C SER A 272 -5.68 -0.25 -21.26
N VAL A 273 -5.32 -1.45 -20.80
CA VAL A 273 -4.96 -1.73 -19.42
C VAL A 273 -3.74 -2.64 -19.32
N ILE A 274 -2.94 -2.43 -18.29
CA ILE A 274 -1.93 -3.38 -17.81
C ILE A 274 -2.25 -3.75 -16.37
N GLY A 275 -2.30 -5.05 -16.09
CA GLY A 275 -2.34 -5.58 -14.72
C GLY A 275 -0.94 -5.95 -14.24
N TRP A 276 -0.66 -5.71 -12.96
CA TRP A 276 0.53 -6.21 -12.28
C TRP A 276 0.15 -6.89 -10.98
N SER A 277 0.84 -7.96 -10.63
CA SER A 277 0.67 -8.63 -9.35
C SER A 277 1.87 -8.36 -8.47
N PHE A 278 1.64 -7.66 -7.36
CA PHE A 278 2.60 -7.53 -6.27
C PHE A 278 2.29 -8.59 -5.21
N PRO A 279 3.16 -8.81 -4.21
CA PRO A 279 2.85 -9.77 -3.14
C PRO A 279 1.51 -9.45 -2.45
N GLU A 280 1.18 -8.16 -2.35
CA GLU A 280 0.13 -7.69 -1.45
C GLU A 280 -1.14 -7.17 -2.13
N TYR A 281 -1.05 -6.72 -3.39
CA TYR A 281 -2.17 -6.28 -4.20
C TYR A 281 -1.96 -6.61 -5.68
N VAL A 282 -3.03 -6.51 -6.44
CA VAL A 282 -2.96 -6.32 -7.89
C VAL A 282 -3.05 -4.83 -8.20
N LEU A 283 -2.34 -4.38 -9.22
CA LEU A 283 -2.36 -2.99 -9.68
C LEU A 283 -2.86 -2.96 -11.11
N TRP A 284 -3.99 -2.27 -11.32
CA TRP A 284 -4.59 -2.05 -12.62
C TRP A 284 -4.24 -0.66 -13.12
N ILE A 285 -3.62 -0.55 -14.29
CA ILE A 285 -3.19 0.71 -14.88
C ILE A 285 -3.91 0.91 -16.20
N GLY A 286 -4.81 1.89 -16.26
CA GLY A 286 -5.52 2.30 -17.47
C GLY A 286 -4.74 3.36 -18.25
N TYR A 287 -4.72 3.22 -19.56
CA TYR A 287 -4.06 4.15 -20.49
C TYR A 287 -5.06 4.67 -21.53
N GLY A 288 -4.93 5.94 -21.91
CA GLY A 288 -5.77 6.52 -22.97
C GLY A 288 -5.50 5.92 -24.35
N SER A 289 -4.25 5.52 -24.62
CA SER A 289 -3.82 4.84 -25.84
C SER A 289 -4.26 3.38 -25.87
N ILE A 290 -4.17 2.73 -27.03
CA ILE A 290 -4.51 1.30 -27.20
C ILE A 290 -3.31 0.36 -26.97
N ASP A 291 -2.11 0.90 -26.94
CA ASP A 291 -0.84 0.18 -26.83
C ASP A 291 -0.16 0.40 -25.47
N CYS A 292 -0.91 0.92 -24.49
CA CYS A 292 -0.45 1.27 -23.15
C CYS A 292 0.77 2.22 -23.15
N SER A 293 0.89 3.04 -24.19
CA SER A 293 1.87 4.12 -24.27
C SER A 293 1.31 5.45 -23.75
N GLY A 294 2.20 6.38 -23.44
CA GLY A 294 1.82 7.73 -23.02
C GLY A 294 1.38 7.83 -21.56
N PRO A 295 0.62 8.88 -21.18
CA PRO A 295 0.26 9.13 -19.80
C PRO A 295 -0.74 8.09 -19.28
N ILE A 296 -0.59 7.76 -18.00
CA ILE A 296 -1.53 6.93 -17.27
C ILE A 296 -2.84 7.72 -17.13
N ALA A 297 -3.95 7.10 -17.48
CA ALA A 297 -5.27 7.69 -17.30
C ALA A 297 -5.78 7.46 -15.88
N GLN A 298 -5.54 6.26 -15.33
CA GLN A 298 -5.90 5.90 -13.96
C GLN A 298 -5.05 4.71 -13.50
N ALA A 299 -4.74 4.64 -12.21
CA ALA A 299 -4.15 3.44 -11.62
C ALA A 299 -4.82 3.13 -10.28
N ILE A 300 -5.28 1.89 -10.13
CA ILE A 300 -6.04 1.43 -8.96
C ILE A 300 -5.38 0.16 -8.41
N PRO A 301 -4.91 0.19 -7.15
CA PRO A 301 -4.51 -1.02 -6.45
C PRO A 301 -5.75 -1.70 -5.86
N GLU A 302 -5.85 -3.02 -5.99
CA GLU A 302 -6.90 -3.82 -5.35
C GLU A 302 -6.28 -4.96 -4.54
N PRO A 303 -6.82 -5.30 -3.36
CA PRO A 303 -6.34 -6.45 -2.59
C PRO A 303 -6.40 -7.76 -3.38
N HIS A 304 -5.53 -8.70 -3.02
CA HIS A 304 -5.69 -10.11 -3.42
C HIS A 304 -6.88 -10.75 -2.70
N GLY A 305 -7.50 -11.75 -3.35
CA GLY A 305 -8.63 -12.47 -2.80
C GLY A 305 -9.93 -11.68 -2.85
N CYS A 306 -10.89 -12.11 -2.04
CA CYS A 306 -12.25 -11.56 -2.00
C CYS A 306 -12.37 -10.35 -1.07
N PHE A 307 -12.96 -9.26 -1.54
CA PHE A 307 -13.28 -8.08 -0.74
C PHE A 307 -14.56 -7.38 -1.25
N GLU A 308 -15.21 -6.62 -0.37
CA GLU A 308 -16.38 -5.80 -0.71
C GLU A 308 -15.94 -4.47 -1.35
N SER A 309 -16.62 -4.06 -2.42
CA SER A 309 -16.43 -2.77 -3.08
C SER A 309 -17.80 -2.19 -3.43
N GLY A 310 -18.25 -1.19 -2.66
CA GLY A 310 -19.62 -0.70 -2.78
C GLY A 310 -20.64 -1.78 -2.41
N ASN A 311 -21.47 -2.19 -3.38
CA ASN A 311 -22.45 -3.27 -3.22
C ASN A 311 -21.98 -4.61 -3.82
N ASP A 312 -20.81 -4.64 -4.43
CA ASP A 312 -20.30 -5.79 -5.17
C ASP A 312 -19.13 -6.43 -4.40
N PHE A 313 -18.84 -7.68 -4.74
CA PHE A 313 -17.71 -8.44 -4.21
C PHE A 313 -16.70 -8.66 -5.33
N ILE A 314 -15.50 -8.15 -5.11
CA ILE A 314 -14.40 -8.27 -6.06
C ILE A 314 -13.48 -9.40 -5.59
N ASN A 315 -13.07 -10.27 -6.51
CA ASN A 315 -12.09 -11.31 -6.25
C ASN A 315 -10.92 -11.19 -7.23
N ASN A 316 -9.71 -10.99 -6.69
CA ASN A 316 -8.48 -10.98 -7.48
C ASN A 316 -7.66 -12.25 -7.24
N ILE A 317 -7.45 -13.03 -8.30
CA ILE A 317 -6.66 -14.26 -8.27
C ILE A 317 -5.51 -14.15 -9.26
N VAL A 318 -4.32 -14.58 -8.86
CA VAL A 318 -3.12 -14.58 -9.73
C VAL A 318 -2.55 -15.99 -9.79
N GLY A 319 -2.25 -16.46 -11.00
CA GLY A 319 -1.85 -17.84 -11.28
C GLY A 319 -3.02 -18.68 -11.79
N THR A 320 -3.01 -19.98 -11.54
CA THR A 320 -4.07 -20.90 -11.97
C THR A 320 -5.27 -20.80 -11.02
N GLN A 321 -6.48 -20.57 -11.57
CA GLN A 321 -7.74 -20.79 -10.84
C GLN A 321 -7.91 -22.26 -10.45
#